data_AF-R7CUD8-F1
#
_entry.id   AF-R7CUD8-F1
#
_cell.length_a   1.000
_cell.length_b   1.000
_cell.length_c   1.000
_cell.angle_alpha   90.00
_cell.angle_beta   90.00
_cell.angle_gamma   90.00
#
_symmetry.space_group_name_H-M   'P 1'
#
loop_
_entity.id
_entity.type
_entity.pdbx_description
1 polymer ?
#
loop_
_entity_poly.entity_id
_entity_poly.type
_entity_poly.pdbx_seq_one_letter_code
_entity_poly.pdbx_strand_id
1 'polypeptide(L)'
;MCDLKPFYGIIHKDLLEDYTHWGYGDIDLCYGDLSLLIDEERLSRFDLLTTHADRVAGHLTIIRKESKYTRMCFQIDNYKSKLMHGNLGLDEHDFTNLVRPSMAYWEYVYRRFLKKTFRKVGLCMYDFMRIPNWIHNLFSKSYMREYYTSLLPKNGEVWYLDLKEHKIYNPQNKEIPYLHFLFFKKTPYCDTPNYWKPGFYQLGGSIPTSGYILFSNEKIAYKEHL
;
A
#
# COMPACT_ATOMS: atom_id res chain seq x y z
N MET A 1 11.12 -4.16 -12.49
CA MET A 1 11.89 -3.58 -11.37
C MET A 1 11.21 -3.76 -10.00
N CYS A 2 9.90 -4.09 -9.93
CA CYS A 2 9.19 -4.31 -8.66
C CYS A 2 9.74 -5.50 -7.86
N ASP A 3 10.07 -6.61 -8.52
CA ASP A 3 10.54 -7.83 -7.86
C ASP A 3 11.89 -7.71 -7.12
N LEU A 4 12.66 -6.63 -7.37
CA LEU A 4 13.89 -6.35 -6.63
C LEU A 4 13.66 -5.66 -5.29
N LYS A 5 12.47 -5.08 -5.06
CA LYS A 5 12.16 -4.30 -3.85
C LYS A 5 12.46 -5.03 -2.53
N PRO A 6 12.12 -6.34 -2.36
CA PRO A 6 12.45 -7.05 -1.13
C PRO A 6 13.95 -7.17 -0.85
N PHE A 7 14.78 -6.98 -1.88
CA PHE A 7 16.24 -7.08 -1.78
C PHE A 7 16.90 -5.72 -1.50
N TYR A 8 16.19 -4.59 -1.57
CA TYR A 8 16.79 -3.26 -1.44
C TYR A 8 17.54 -3.06 -0.12
N GLY A 9 17.03 -3.59 0.99
CA GLY A 9 17.72 -3.54 2.28
C GLY A 9 19.09 -4.21 2.30
N ILE A 10 19.30 -5.20 1.43
CA ILE A 10 20.59 -5.87 1.27
C ILE A 10 21.44 -5.18 0.21
N ILE A 11 20.85 -4.82 -0.94
CA ILE A 11 21.55 -4.18 -2.07
C ILE A 11 22.14 -2.83 -1.65
N HIS A 12 21.40 -2.07 -0.85
CA HIS A 12 21.76 -0.72 -0.42
C HIS A 12 22.20 -0.68 1.04
N LYS A 13 22.68 -1.79 1.61
CA LYS A 13 23.04 -1.89 3.03
C LYS A 13 23.97 -0.75 3.48
N ASP A 14 24.92 -0.36 2.65
CA ASP A 14 25.89 0.69 2.98
C ASP A 14 25.23 2.08 3.11
N LEU A 15 24.10 2.32 2.43
CA LEU A 15 23.31 3.55 2.57
C LEU A 15 22.43 3.55 3.84
N LEU A 16 22.33 2.41 4.53
CA LEU A 16 21.44 2.21 5.67
C LEU A 16 22.18 2.27 7.02
N GLU A 17 23.45 2.66 7.05
CA GLU A 17 24.28 2.67 8.25
C GLU A 17 23.61 3.46 9.40
N ASP A 18 23.21 4.71 9.12
CA ASP A 18 22.60 5.61 10.10
C ASP A 18 21.08 5.45 10.28
N TYR A 19 20.48 4.46 9.60
CA TYR A 19 19.04 4.22 9.65
C TYR A 19 18.68 2.99 10.49
N THR A 20 17.57 3.08 11.22
CA THR A 20 17.01 1.96 12.01
C THR A 20 16.10 1.08 11.17
N HIS A 21 15.48 1.66 10.15
CA HIS A 21 14.53 1.03 9.25
C HIS A 21 14.87 1.40 7.81
N TRP A 22 14.45 0.54 6.88
CA TRP A 22 14.46 0.80 5.46
C TRP A 22 13.06 0.50 4.92
N GLY A 23 12.81 0.82 3.65
CA GLY A 23 11.54 0.50 3.04
C GLY A 23 11.62 0.60 1.53
N TYR A 24 10.51 0.25 0.91
CA TYR A 24 10.31 0.44 -0.52
C TYR A 24 8.89 0.94 -0.77
N GLY A 25 8.72 1.67 -1.86
CA GLY A 25 7.42 2.10 -2.31
C GLY A 25 7.40 2.46 -3.79
N ASP A 26 6.21 2.73 -4.29
CA ASP A 26 6.03 3.21 -5.65
C ASP A 26 6.15 4.73 -5.74
N ILE A 27 6.45 5.21 -6.95
CA ILE A 27 6.61 6.64 -7.24
C ILE A 27 5.26 7.34 -7.49
N ASP A 28 4.18 6.57 -7.66
CA ASP A 28 2.83 7.07 -7.93
C ASP A 28 1.95 7.05 -6.67
N LEU A 29 2.53 7.52 -5.57
CA LEU A 29 1.85 7.76 -4.30
C LEU A 29 1.77 9.26 -4.02
N CYS A 30 0.62 9.72 -3.51
CA CYS A 30 0.47 11.02 -2.88
C CYS A 30 0.33 10.83 -1.38
N TYR A 31 1.36 11.22 -0.63
CA TYR A 31 1.43 11.08 0.82
C TYR A 31 0.60 12.16 1.53
N GLY A 32 -0.15 11.74 2.56
CA GLY A 32 -0.66 12.61 3.61
C GLY A 32 0.07 12.32 4.91
N ASP A 33 -0.66 12.14 6.00
CA ASP A 33 -0.08 11.83 7.30
C ASP A 33 0.34 10.35 7.38
N LEU A 34 1.64 10.12 7.17
CA LEU A 34 2.24 8.79 7.30
C LEU A 34 2.28 8.27 8.74
N SER A 35 2.07 9.12 9.77
CA SER A 35 2.05 8.66 11.16
C SER A 35 0.90 7.67 11.45
N LEU A 36 -0.14 7.70 10.61
CA LEU A 36 -1.21 6.69 10.60
C LEU A 36 -0.70 5.26 10.38
N LEU A 37 0.46 5.08 9.77
CA LEU A 37 1.15 3.79 9.57
C LEU A 37 2.47 3.72 10.34
N ILE A 38 3.26 4.78 10.31
CA ILE A 38 4.64 4.86 10.75
C ILE A 38 4.71 5.80 11.96
N ASP A 39 4.41 5.27 13.15
CA ASP A 39 4.59 5.98 14.42
C ASP A 39 5.59 5.25 15.32
N GLU A 40 6.03 5.91 16.39
CA GLU A 40 7.04 5.38 17.33
C GLU A 40 6.59 4.10 18.05
N GLU A 41 5.30 3.97 18.39
CA GLU A 41 4.76 2.76 19.02
C GLU A 41 4.85 1.57 18.04
N ARG A 42 4.47 1.79 16.79
CA ARG A 42 4.53 0.75 15.75
C ARG A 42 5.97 0.42 15.37
N LEU A 43 6.83 1.42 15.20
CA LEU A 43 8.24 1.25 14.90
C LEU A 43 9.04 0.64 16.05
N SER A 44 8.59 0.74 17.30
CA SER A 44 9.24 0.03 18.42
C SER A 44 8.73 -1.41 18.53
N ARG A 45 7.45 -1.66 18.25
CA ARG A 45 6.83 -2.97 18.42
C ARG A 45 7.09 -3.94 17.26
N PHE A 46 6.99 -3.47 16.02
CA PHE A 46 7.03 -4.29 14.82
C PHE A 46 8.35 -4.14 14.07
N ASP A 47 8.68 -5.16 13.29
CA ASP A 47 9.84 -5.20 12.41
C ASP A 47 9.46 -5.09 10.93
N LEU A 48 8.17 -5.20 10.60
CA LEU A 48 7.62 -4.97 9.27
C LEU A 48 6.26 -4.27 9.38
N LEU A 49 6.05 -3.21 8.61
CA LEU A 49 4.80 -2.44 8.53
C LEU A 49 4.34 -2.39 7.07
N THR A 50 3.07 -2.70 6.80
CA THR A 50 2.46 -2.68 5.46
C THR A 50 0.98 -2.28 5.51
N THR A 51 0.44 -1.81 4.38
CA THR A 51 -0.89 -1.16 4.30
C THR A 51 -2.03 -2.02 3.74
N HIS A 52 -1.75 -3.28 3.40
CA HIS A 52 -2.78 -4.20 2.92
C HIS A 52 -3.12 -5.26 3.98
N ALA A 53 -4.41 -5.62 4.04
CA ALA A 53 -4.85 -6.62 5.01
C ALA A 53 -4.57 -8.07 4.56
N ASP A 54 -4.43 -8.30 3.27
CA ASP A 54 -4.35 -9.62 2.64
C ASP A 54 -2.98 -9.92 2.00
N ARG A 55 -2.07 -8.95 1.97
CA ARG A 55 -0.69 -9.09 1.48
C ARG A 55 0.25 -8.03 2.02
N VAL A 56 1.55 -8.26 1.86
CA VAL A 56 2.54 -7.20 1.86
C VAL A 56 2.29 -6.30 0.64
N ALA A 57 2.26 -5.00 0.86
CA ALA A 57 1.97 -4.01 -0.16
C ALA A 57 3.24 -3.68 -0.93
N GLY A 58 3.24 -3.96 -2.24
CA GLY A 58 4.38 -3.64 -3.10
C GLY A 58 4.64 -2.14 -3.20
N HIS A 59 3.59 -1.33 -3.03
CA HIS A 59 3.64 0.11 -3.18
C HIS A 59 4.06 0.88 -1.92
N LEU A 60 4.00 0.30 -0.71
CA LEU A 60 4.66 0.84 0.47
C LEU A 60 4.84 -0.22 1.57
N THR A 61 6.08 -0.53 1.93
CA THR A 61 6.41 -1.41 3.06
C THR A 61 7.66 -0.89 3.78
N ILE A 62 7.63 -0.88 5.11
CA ILE A 62 8.74 -0.47 5.99
C ILE A 62 9.23 -1.68 6.79
N ILE A 63 10.54 -1.84 6.90
CA ILE A 63 11.21 -3.00 7.51
C ILE A 63 12.33 -2.53 8.44
N ARG A 64 12.40 -3.07 9.65
CA ARG A 64 13.53 -2.85 10.57
C ARG A 64 14.79 -3.46 9.99
N LYS A 65 15.86 -2.66 9.91
CA LYS A 65 17.13 -3.02 9.27
C LYS A 65 17.68 -4.36 9.76
N GLU A 66 17.85 -4.52 11.07
CA GLU A 66 18.44 -5.73 11.67
C GLU A 66 17.41 -6.84 11.98
N SER A 67 16.28 -6.87 11.29
CA SER A 67 15.27 -7.91 11.48
C SER A 67 15.44 -9.10 10.53
N LYS A 68 14.77 -10.21 10.86
CA LYS A 68 14.67 -11.36 9.96
C LYS A 68 14.05 -11.01 8.60
N TYR A 69 13.17 -10.00 8.54
CA TYR A 69 12.46 -9.62 7.32
C TYR A 69 13.39 -9.01 6.27
N THR A 70 14.50 -8.36 6.68
CA THR A 70 15.52 -7.84 5.75
C THR A 70 16.21 -8.94 4.94
N ARG A 71 16.37 -10.13 5.52
CA ARG A 71 17.04 -11.27 4.85
C ARG A 71 16.04 -12.30 4.31
N MET A 72 14.75 -12.11 4.56
CA MET A 72 13.70 -13.06 4.21
C MET A 72 13.53 -13.19 2.68
N CYS A 73 13.93 -12.19 1.90
CA CYS A 73 13.94 -12.26 0.43
C CYS A 73 14.75 -13.44 -0.11
N PHE A 74 15.79 -13.91 0.60
CA PHE A 74 16.59 -15.07 0.19
C PHE A 74 15.89 -16.42 0.41
N GLN A 75 14.79 -16.44 1.15
CA GLN A 75 13.97 -17.63 1.36
C GLN A 75 12.89 -17.79 0.28
N ILE A 76 12.78 -16.83 -0.66
CA ILE A 76 11.88 -16.95 -1.80
C ILE A 76 12.37 -18.09 -2.69
N ASP A 77 11.50 -19.06 -2.94
CA ASP A 77 11.82 -20.21 -3.78
C ASP A 77 12.24 -19.76 -5.19
N ASN A 78 13.39 -20.26 -5.63
CA ASN A 78 13.97 -19.96 -6.94
C ASN A 78 14.12 -18.46 -7.23
N TYR A 79 14.34 -17.61 -6.20
CA TYR A 79 14.37 -16.16 -6.37
C TYR A 79 15.32 -15.69 -7.48
N LYS A 80 16.50 -16.31 -7.62
CA LYS A 80 17.48 -15.96 -8.68
C LYS A 80 16.89 -16.13 -10.07
N SER A 81 16.21 -17.25 -10.32
CA SER A 81 15.55 -17.51 -11.60
C SER A 81 14.38 -16.54 -11.81
N LYS A 82 13.54 -16.36 -10.80
CA LYS A 82 12.39 -15.43 -10.86
C LYS A 82 12.83 -14.00 -11.19
N LEU A 83 13.91 -13.51 -10.60
CA LEU A 83 14.48 -12.18 -10.90
C LEU A 83 14.93 -12.01 -12.36
N MET A 84 15.31 -13.10 -13.04
CA MET A 84 15.73 -13.07 -14.46
C MET A 84 14.54 -13.12 -15.42
N HIS A 85 13.39 -13.65 -15.00
CA HIS A 85 12.21 -13.85 -15.85
C HIS A 85 11.20 -12.68 -15.82
N GLY A 86 11.44 -11.65 -15.02
CA GLY A 86 10.62 -10.43 -14.97
C GLY A 86 9.55 -10.46 -13.87
N ASN A 87 8.52 -9.60 -14.02
CA ASN A 87 7.55 -9.23 -12.98
C ASN A 87 6.60 -10.38 -12.59
N LEU A 88 6.99 -11.15 -11.57
CA LEU A 88 6.24 -12.28 -11.02
C LEU A 88 5.54 -11.93 -9.69
N GLY A 89 5.67 -10.69 -9.22
CA GLY A 89 5.06 -10.22 -7.97
C GLY A 89 5.78 -10.77 -6.74
N LEU A 90 7.12 -10.80 -6.78
CA LEU A 90 7.95 -11.22 -5.65
C LEU A 90 7.73 -10.34 -4.43
N ASP A 91 7.57 -9.04 -4.66
CA ASP A 91 7.38 -8.02 -3.62
C ASP A 91 6.04 -8.09 -2.89
N GLU A 92 5.07 -8.80 -3.48
CA GLU A 92 3.73 -8.99 -2.92
C GLU A 92 3.47 -10.44 -2.56
N HIS A 93 3.28 -11.33 -3.54
CA HIS A 93 2.74 -12.66 -3.28
C HIS A 93 3.74 -13.59 -2.57
N ASP A 94 4.93 -13.76 -3.16
CA ASP A 94 5.96 -14.63 -2.58
C ASP A 94 6.41 -14.11 -1.21
N PHE A 95 6.62 -12.80 -1.08
CA PHE A 95 7.03 -12.21 0.17
C PHE A 95 5.92 -12.29 1.24
N THR A 96 4.64 -12.15 0.87
CA THR A 96 3.51 -12.39 1.80
C THR A 96 3.52 -13.81 2.34
N ASN A 97 3.74 -14.81 1.48
CA ASN A 97 3.76 -16.21 1.91
C ASN A 97 4.87 -16.49 2.92
N LEU A 98 6.01 -15.80 2.82
CA LEU A 98 7.09 -15.91 3.80
C LEU A 98 6.81 -15.11 5.08
N VAL A 99 6.33 -13.87 4.95
CA VAL A 99 6.05 -12.98 6.09
C VAL A 99 4.90 -13.52 6.95
N ARG A 100 3.90 -14.12 6.30
CA ARG A 100 2.71 -14.68 6.95
C ARG A 100 2.18 -15.90 6.17
N PRO A 101 2.75 -17.09 6.39
CA PRO A 101 2.28 -18.32 5.75
C PRO A 101 0.80 -18.64 6.00
N SER A 102 0.27 -18.24 7.16
CA SER A 102 -1.15 -18.41 7.49
C SER A 102 -2.10 -17.63 6.57
N MET A 103 -1.60 -16.68 5.78
CA MET A 103 -2.43 -15.86 4.89
C MET A 103 -3.18 -16.72 3.87
N ALA A 104 -2.49 -17.69 3.25
CA ALA A 104 -3.08 -18.60 2.28
C ALA A 104 -4.23 -19.42 2.89
N TYR A 105 -4.11 -19.82 4.16
CA TYR A 105 -5.18 -20.51 4.88
C TYR A 105 -6.41 -19.61 5.09
N TRP A 106 -6.21 -18.36 5.51
CA TRP A 106 -7.32 -17.41 5.69
C TRP A 106 -8.02 -17.08 4.38
N GLU A 107 -7.25 -16.91 3.31
CA GLU A 107 -7.78 -16.71 1.97
C GLU A 107 -8.63 -17.91 1.52
N TYR A 108 -8.13 -19.14 1.73
CA TYR A 108 -8.87 -20.36 1.45
C TYR A 108 -10.19 -20.43 2.22
N VAL A 109 -10.15 -20.21 3.55
CA VAL A 109 -11.34 -20.21 4.41
C VAL A 109 -12.37 -19.18 3.92
N TYR A 110 -11.93 -17.96 3.65
CA TYR A 110 -12.80 -16.91 3.14
C TYR A 110 -13.44 -17.31 1.81
N ARG A 111 -12.64 -17.75 0.83
CA ARG A 111 -13.12 -18.13 -0.51
C ARG A 111 -14.10 -19.30 -0.46
N ARG A 112 -13.82 -20.30 0.37
CA ARG A 112 -14.61 -21.53 0.46
C ARG A 112 -15.94 -21.35 1.20
N PHE A 113 -15.92 -20.62 2.33
CA PHE A 113 -17.06 -20.61 3.25
C PHE A 113 -17.75 -19.25 3.36
N LEU A 114 -17.01 -18.15 3.31
CA LEU A 114 -17.53 -16.83 3.71
C LEU A 114 -17.80 -15.89 2.54
N LYS A 115 -17.18 -16.09 1.37
CA LYS A 115 -17.30 -15.18 0.22
C LYS A 115 -18.74 -14.94 -0.19
N LYS A 116 -19.58 -15.99 -0.23
CA LYS A 116 -20.99 -15.86 -0.64
C LYS A 116 -21.83 -15.11 0.39
N THR A 117 -21.62 -15.36 1.68
CA THR A 117 -22.38 -14.72 2.76
C THR A 117 -21.97 -13.26 2.93
N PHE A 118 -20.66 -12.97 2.95
CA PHE A 118 -20.13 -11.61 3.05
C PHE A 118 -20.63 -10.71 1.91
N ARG A 119 -20.64 -11.22 0.67
CA ARG A 119 -21.11 -10.45 -0.48
C ARG A 119 -22.60 -10.09 -0.40
N LYS A 120 -23.44 -10.92 0.26
CA LYS A 120 -24.87 -10.62 0.47
C LYS A 120 -25.09 -9.47 1.45
N VAL A 121 -24.19 -9.28 2.42
CA VAL A 121 -24.26 -8.22 3.43
C VAL A 121 -23.36 -7.02 3.09
N GLY A 122 -22.83 -6.95 1.86
CA GLY A 122 -21.99 -5.84 1.41
C GLY A 122 -20.57 -5.83 1.98
N LEU A 123 -20.13 -6.90 2.64
CA LEU A 123 -18.77 -7.02 3.18
C LEU A 123 -17.83 -7.71 2.18
N CYS A 124 -16.54 -7.46 2.33
CA CYS A 124 -15.49 -8.00 1.48
C CYS A 124 -14.39 -8.72 2.28
N MET A 125 -13.35 -9.17 1.58
CA MET A 125 -12.23 -9.89 2.18
C MET A 125 -11.48 -9.02 3.20
N TYR A 126 -11.33 -7.73 2.95
CA TYR A 126 -10.64 -6.83 3.87
C TYR A 126 -11.37 -6.72 5.22
N ASP A 127 -12.70 -6.75 5.20
CA ASP A 127 -13.52 -6.74 6.42
C ASP A 127 -13.33 -8.04 7.22
N PHE A 128 -13.29 -9.18 6.52
CA PHE A 128 -12.98 -10.47 7.14
C PHE A 128 -11.58 -10.47 7.77
N MET A 129 -10.57 -9.98 7.04
CA MET A 129 -9.17 -9.98 7.46
C MET A 129 -8.89 -9.10 8.68
N ARG A 130 -9.81 -8.22 9.10
CA ARG A 130 -9.68 -7.42 10.33
C ARG A 130 -9.39 -8.28 11.57
N ILE A 131 -10.10 -9.39 11.75
CA ILE A 131 -9.95 -10.27 12.92
C ILE A 131 -8.67 -11.10 12.82
N PRO A 132 -8.41 -11.85 11.73
CA PRO A 132 -7.14 -12.54 11.54
C PRO A 132 -5.91 -11.64 11.69
N ASN A 133 -5.98 -10.40 11.20
CA ASN A 133 -4.87 -9.45 11.30
C ASN A 133 -4.69 -8.93 12.71
N TRP A 134 -5.78 -8.67 13.43
CA TRP A 134 -5.69 -8.29 14.83
C TRP A 134 -4.95 -9.36 15.65
N ILE A 135 -5.31 -10.64 15.48
CA ILE A 135 -4.62 -11.77 16.14
C ILE A 135 -3.15 -11.84 15.69
N HIS A 136 -2.89 -11.75 14.38
CA HIS A 136 -1.53 -11.77 13.83
C HIS A 136 -0.65 -10.64 14.39
N ASN A 137 -1.20 -9.42 14.50
CA ASN A 137 -0.48 -8.25 15.02
C ASN A 137 -0.23 -8.36 16.54
N LEU A 138 -0.96 -9.21 17.28
CA LEU A 138 -0.70 -9.49 18.69
C LEU A 138 0.49 -10.45 18.89
N PHE A 139 0.62 -11.45 18.03
CA PHE A 139 1.58 -12.55 18.23
C PHE A 139 2.80 -12.53 17.29
N SER A 140 2.87 -11.56 16.37
CA SER A 140 3.96 -11.46 15.40
C SER A 140 4.66 -10.10 15.42
N LYS A 141 5.79 -10.04 14.71
CA LYS A 141 6.55 -8.81 14.47
C LYS A 141 6.22 -8.15 13.14
N SER A 142 5.20 -8.59 12.41
CA SER A 142 4.72 -7.91 11.20
C SER A 142 3.33 -7.32 11.41
N TYR A 143 3.19 -6.03 11.14
CA TYR A 143 1.94 -5.30 11.19
C TYR A 143 1.29 -5.27 9.82
N MET A 144 0.06 -5.77 9.74
CA MET A 144 -0.77 -5.73 8.54
C MET A 144 -2.13 -5.14 8.87
N ARG A 145 -2.55 -4.12 8.12
CA ARG A 145 -3.88 -3.50 8.24
C ARG A 145 -4.26 -2.86 6.92
N GLU A 146 -5.53 -3.00 6.52
CA GLU A 146 -6.04 -2.30 5.35
C GLU A 146 -6.26 -0.82 5.65
N TYR A 147 -5.63 0.03 4.85
CA TYR A 147 -5.84 1.49 4.86
C TYR A 147 -6.66 2.00 3.68
N TYR A 148 -7.05 1.12 2.74
CA TYR A 148 -7.83 1.46 1.55
C TYR A 148 -7.14 2.50 0.67
N THR A 149 -5.82 2.37 0.51
CA THR A 149 -4.97 3.32 -0.24
C THR A 149 -5.02 3.10 -1.76
N SER A 150 -5.47 1.93 -2.21
CA SER A 150 -5.50 1.49 -3.61
C SER A 150 -6.92 1.14 -4.05
N LEU A 151 -7.83 2.10 -4.02
CA LEU A 151 -9.24 1.89 -4.40
C LEU A 151 -9.49 2.25 -5.86
N LEU A 152 -10.41 1.51 -6.49
CA LEU A 152 -10.94 1.84 -7.81
C LEU A 152 -11.85 3.07 -7.68
N PRO A 153 -11.52 4.22 -8.28
CA PRO A 153 -12.31 5.44 -8.14
C PRO A 153 -13.62 5.32 -8.92
N LYS A 154 -14.76 5.58 -8.26
CA LYS A 154 -16.07 5.62 -8.94
C LYS A 154 -16.38 7.03 -9.45
N ASN A 155 -17.31 7.11 -10.41
CA ASN A 155 -17.80 8.40 -10.91
C ASN A 155 -18.39 9.23 -9.75
N GLY A 156 -17.89 10.45 -9.58
CA GLY A 156 -18.30 11.38 -8.54
C GLY A 156 -17.58 11.22 -7.19
N GLU A 157 -16.75 10.19 -7.00
CA GLU A 157 -15.90 10.08 -5.81
C GLU A 157 -14.69 11.02 -5.92
N VAL A 158 -14.41 11.74 -4.84
CA VAL A 158 -13.31 12.71 -4.76
C VAL A 158 -12.49 12.46 -3.50
N TRP A 159 -11.18 12.27 -3.68
CA TRP A 159 -10.21 12.33 -2.62
C TRP A 159 -9.67 13.75 -2.54
N TYR A 160 -9.26 14.20 -1.37
CA TYR A 160 -8.67 15.52 -1.25
C TYR A 160 -7.47 15.53 -0.31
N LEU A 161 -6.41 16.21 -0.73
CA LEU A 161 -5.25 16.54 0.09
C LEU A 161 -5.43 17.96 0.60
N ASP A 162 -5.51 18.11 1.92
CA ASP A 162 -5.40 19.39 2.61
C ASP A 162 -3.92 19.80 2.65
N LEU A 163 -3.59 20.90 1.98
CA LEU A 163 -2.22 21.38 1.86
C LEU A 163 -1.69 22.04 3.14
N LYS A 164 -2.58 22.50 4.01
CA LYS A 164 -2.20 23.14 5.28
C LYS A 164 -1.88 22.09 6.33
N GLU A 165 -2.74 21.09 6.45
CA GLU A 165 -2.60 20.02 7.44
C GLU A 165 -1.74 18.85 6.93
N HIS A 166 -1.45 18.81 5.63
CA HIS A 166 -0.78 17.69 4.94
C HIS A 166 -1.49 16.35 5.13
N LYS A 167 -2.83 16.36 5.09
CA LYS A 167 -3.69 15.19 5.30
C LYS A 167 -4.47 14.86 4.05
N ILE A 168 -4.59 13.56 3.76
CA ILE A 168 -5.39 13.08 2.64
C ILE A 168 -6.63 12.34 3.14
N TYR A 169 -7.75 12.69 2.55
CA TYR A 169 -9.07 12.16 2.92
C TYR A 169 -9.68 11.43 1.73
N ASN A 170 -10.35 10.33 2.05
CA ASN A 170 -11.14 9.58 1.08
C ASN A 170 -12.54 10.21 0.87
N PRO A 171 -13.34 9.72 -0.09
CA PRO A 171 -14.68 10.24 -0.37
C PRO A 171 -15.67 10.13 0.81
N GLN A 172 -15.34 9.34 1.83
CA GLN A 172 -16.12 9.19 3.06
C GLN A 172 -15.59 10.08 4.21
N ASN A 173 -14.74 11.07 3.92
CA ASN A 173 -14.07 11.94 4.90
C ASN A 173 -13.22 11.19 5.94
N LYS A 174 -12.74 10.00 5.59
CA LYS A 174 -11.81 9.25 6.42
C LYS A 174 -10.39 9.52 5.96
N GLU A 175 -9.54 9.86 6.92
CA GLU A 175 -8.11 10.06 6.69
C GLU A 175 -7.42 8.75 6.28
N ILE A 176 -6.55 8.82 5.29
CA ILE A 176 -5.70 7.72 4.82
C ILE A 176 -4.23 8.19 4.80
N PRO A 177 -3.24 7.29 4.95
CA PRO A 177 -1.83 7.69 5.02
C PRO A 177 -1.32 8.23 3.68
N TYR A 178 -1.86 7.72 2.57
CA TYR A 178 -1.53 8.14 1.22
C TYR A 178 -2.57 7.60 0.23
N LEU A 179 -2.59 8.18 -0.98
CA LEU A 179 -3.36 7.71 -2.13
C LEU A 179 -2.42 7.07 -3.15
N HIS A 180 -2.73 5.86 -3.59
CA HIS A 180 -2.01 5.16 -4.67
C HIS A 180 -2.74 5.35 -6.00
N PHE A 181 -2.03 5.86 -7.01
CA PHE A 181 -2.58 6.17 -8.33
C PHE A 181 -2.78 4.97 -9.25
N LEU A 182 -2.74 3.73 -8.73
CA LEU A 182 -2.84 2.49 -9.50
C LEU A 182 -3.98 2.49 -10.54
N PHE A 183 -5.16 2.97 -10.14
CA PHE A 183 -6.37 2.99 -10.95
C PHE A 183 -6.65 4.34 -11.63
N PHE A 184 -5.75 5.31 -11.47
CA PHE A 184 -5.77 6.61 -12.16
C PHE A 184 -4.89 6.56 -13.43
N LYS A 185 -4.09 5.51 -13.59
CA LYS A 185 -3.24 5.27 -14.77
C LYS A 185 -3.74 4.07 -15.58
N LYS A 186 -3.21 3.93 -16.80
CA LYS A 186 -3.51 2.77 -17.65
C LYS A 186 -2.93 1.52 -16.97
N THR A 187 -3.79 0.56 -16.67
CA THR A 187 -3.40 -0.64 -15.93
C THR A 187 -4.10 -1.87 -16.49
N PRO A 188 -3.46 -3.06 -16.49
CA PRO A 188 -4.11 -4.30 -16.94
C PRO A 188 -5.34 -4.69 -16.10
N TYR A 189 -5.47 -4.15 -14.88
CA TYR A 189 -6.53 -4.50 -13.93
C TYR A 189 -7.83 -3.71 -14.14
N CYS A 190 -7.80 -2.63 -14.90
CA CYS A 190 -8.95 -1.75 -15.13
C CYS A 190 -8.87 -1.14 -16.53
N ASP A 191 -9.80 -1.52 -17.40
CA ASP A 191 -9.98 -0.88 -18.69
C ASP A 191 -10.92 0.34 -18.52
N THR A 192 -10.37 1.53 -18.74
CA THR A 192 -11.06 2.80 -18.55
C THR A 192 -10.56 3.80 -19.60
N PRO A 193 -11.43 4.66 -20.16
CA PRO A 193 -10.98 5.77 -21.01
C PRO A 193 -10.25 6.87 -20.23
N ASN A 194 -10.45 6.89 -18.90
CA ASN A 194 -9.93 7.86 -17.96
C ASN A 194 -8.63 7.32 -17.35
N TYR A 195 -7.53 7.56 -18.05
CA TYR A 195 -6.18 7.22 -17.61
C TYR A 195 -5.24 8.37 -17.92
N TRP A 196 -4.09 8.36 -17.25
CA TRP A 196 -3.06 9.40 -17.43
C TRP A 196 -2.66 9.60 -18.90
N LYS A 197 -2.89 10.81 -19.40
CA LYS A 197 -2.44 11.34 -20.69
C LYS A 197 -1.68 12.65 -20.43
N PRO A 198 -0.76 13.07 -21.31
CA PRO A 198 -0.12 14.38 -21.18
C PRO A 198 -1.16 15.50 -20.96
N GLY A 199 -0.99 16.29 -19.89
CA GLY A 199 -1.92 17.36 -19.50
C GLY A 199 -3.19 16.93 -18.74
N PHE A 200 -3.41 15.63 -18.50
CA PHE A 200 -4.64 15.14 -17.85
C PHE A 200 -4.63 15.35 -16.33
N TYR A 201 -3.59 14.87 -15.65
CA TYR A 201 -3.37 15.12 -14.22
C TYR A 201 -2.24 16.12 -14.04
N GLN A 202 -2.54 17.39 -14.32
CA GLN A 202 -1.60 18.48 -14.09
C GLN A 202 -2.33 19.58 -13.33
N LEU A 203 -1.74 20.00 -12.20
CA LEU A 203 -2.10 21.27 -11.59
C LEU A 203 -1.50 22.37 -12.46
N GLY A 204 -2.34 23.26 -12.99
CA GLY A 204 -1.86 24.44 -13.71
C GLY A 204 -1.15 25.38 -12.74
N GLY A 205 0.05 25.83 -13.10
CA GLY A 205 0.82 26.81 -12.32
C GLY A 205 1.64 26.23 -11.16
N SER A 206 2.08 27.10 -10.24
CA SER A 206 2.80 26.72 -9.03
C SER A 206 1.87 26.02 -8.03
N ILE A 207 2.35 24.99 -7.34
CA ILE A 207 1.60 24.32 -6.27
C ILE A 207 1.39 25.34 -5.13
N PRO A 208 0.13 25.68 -4.80
CA PRO A 208 -0.16 26.63 -3.73
C PRO A 208 0.21 26.07 -2.35
N THR A 209 0.43 26.94 -1.36
CA THR A 209 0.82 26.55 0.00
C THR A 209 -0.37 26.25 0.91
N SER A 210 -1.60 26.45 0.44
CA SER A 210 -2.84 26.29 1.19
C SER A 210 -3.96 25.86 0.26
N GLY A 211 -5.07 25.35 0.80
CA GLY A 211 -6.22 24.88 0.03
C GLY A 211 -6.22 23.35 -0.12
N TYR A 212 -7.04 22.89 -1.06
CA TYR A 212 -7.27 21.48 -1.31
C TYR A 212 -6.82 21.10 -2.72
N ILE A 213 -6.09 19.99 -2.84
CA ILE A 213 -5.92 19.29 -4.11
C ILE A 213 -6.97 18.17 -4.14
N LEU A 214 -7.86 18.23 -5.12
CA LEU A 214 -8.92 17.27 -5.35
C LEU A 214 -8.48 16.26 -6.40
N PHE A 215 -8.63 14.97 -6.11
CA PHE A 215 -8.36 13.87 -7.02
C PHE A 215 -9.67 13.17 -7.36
N SER A 216 -10.03 13.16 -8.64
CA SER A 216 -11.12 12.34 -9.17
C SER A 216 -10.61 11.44 -10.29
N ASN A 217 -11.44 10.49 -10.71
CA ASN A 217 -11.14 9.66 -11.88
C ASN A 217 -11.00 10.48 -13.17
N GLU A 218 -11.53 11.70 -13.24
CA GLU A 218 -11.53 12.54 -14.44
C GLU A 218 -10.46 13.63 -14.45
N LYS A 219 -10.08 14.17 -13.28
CA LYS A 219 -9.13 15.29 -13.20
C LYS A 219 -8.50 15.43 -11.82
N ILE A 220 -7.42 16.20 -11.77
CA ILE A 220 -6.92 16.81 -10.54
C ILE A 220 -7.27 18.29 -10.59
N ALA A 221 -7.83 18.82 -9.51
CA ALA A 221 -8.22 20.22 -9.41
C ALA A 221 -7.72 20.84 -8.11
N TYR A 222 -7.41 22.13 -8.14
CA TYR A 222 -7.14 22.92 -6.94
C TYR A 222 -8.41 23.66 -6.50
N LYS A 223 -8.62 23.76 -5.19
CA LYS A 223 -9.68 24.55 -4.58
C LYS A 223 -9.13 25.32 -3.37
N GLU A 224 -9.30 26.64 -3.34
CA GLU A 224 -8.92 27.47 -2.19
C GLU A 224 -9.74 27.13 -0.93
N HIS A 225 -9.16 27.35 0.26
CA HIS A 225 -9.97 27.37 1.48
C HIS A 225 -10.96 28.53 1.38
N LEU A 226 -12.23 28.27 1.69
CA LEU A 226 -13.21 29.33 1.91
C LEU A 226 -12.88 30.11 3.18
#